data_AF-A0A5D2QA41-F1
#
_entry.id   AF-A0A5D2QA41-F1
#
_cell.length_a   1.000
_cell.length_b   1.000
_cell.length_c   1.000
_cell.angle_alpha   90.00
_cell.angle_beta   90.00
_cell.angle_gamma   90.00
#
_symmetry.space_group_name_H-M   'P 1'
#
loop_
_entity.id
_entity.type
_entity.pdbx_description
1 polymer ?
#
loop_
_entity_poly.entity_id
_entity_poly.type
_entity_poly.pdbx_seq_one_letter_code
_entity_poly.pdbx_strand_id
1 'polypeptide(L)'
;MGTIATTSTQILHHTTSFTSEILSQSDIRRQIFSTLRCKLLPSDQITLKPLKLAAETLENAISTSNAAIQSSSLRVAEKLLVSYPETTFSSFLLSLIYALSNQPINSSISLLQVFYLDPSVARSELAPTLFEDLFLVHFLPVLQRFNEQRSTILSSLSQNANHDTDDYSISDVSVVVPWSKLLSKMSGDQALELKELERNYEEVLDENCRVFAKYFKEILANNDENRSVNLPDLVFKQSEKSEEVDYREEDDDNVKAKELGLKNGRYNVIYFAVAFN
;
A
#
# COMPACT_ATOMS: atom_id res chain seq x y z
N MET A 1 -2.34 23.43 10.89
CA MET A 1 -3.38 22.41 11.13
C MET A 1 -2.76 21.36 12.03
N GLY A 2 -3.38 21.05 13.17
CA GLY A 2 -2.83 20.08 14.13
C GLY A 2 -2.87 18.68 13.55
N THR A 3 -1.76 17.95 13.64
CA THR A 3 -1.69 16.52 13.36
C THR A 3 -2.55 15.80 14.40
N ILE A 4 -3.61 15.11 13.96
CA ILE A 4 -4.55 14.42 14.83
C ILE A 4 -3.92 13.09 15.25
N ALA A 5 -3.67 12.91 16.55
CA ALA A 5 -3.23 11.63 17.07
C ALA A 5 -4.35 10.58 16.90
N THR A 6 -4.03 9.44 16.27
CA THR A 6 -4.97 8.32 16.14
C THR A 6 -5.12 7.58 17.47
N THR A 7 -6.37 7.29 17.84
CA THR A 7 -6.70 6.58 19.08
C THR A 7 -6.85 5.07 18.86
N SER A 8 -6.72 4.28 19.94
CA SER A 8 -6.93 2.82 19.90
C SER A 8 -8.32 2.44 19.37
N THR A 9 -9.36 3.17 19.78
CA THR A 9 -10.74 2.94 19.33
C THR A 9 -10.92 3.17 17.83
N GLN A 10 -10.29 4.21 17.26
CA GLN A 10 -10.29 4.45 15.82
C GLN A 10 -9.59 3.32 15.06
N ILE A 11 -8.40 2.91 15.53
CA ILE A 11 -7.65 1.80 14.92
C ILE A 11 -8.53 0.54 14.89
N LEU A 12 -9.07 0.15 16.06
CA LEU A 12 -9.93 -1.03 16.20
C LEU A 12 -11.18 -0.94 15.33
N HIS A 13 -11.80 0.24 15.21
CA HIS A 13 -12.98 0.44 14.39
C HIS A 13 -12.70 0.15 12.91
N HIS A 14 -11.66 0.75 12.34
CA HIS A 14 -11.33 0.57 10.92
C HIS A 14 -10.84 -0.85 10.62
N THR A 15 -9.96 -1.43 11.45
CA THR A 15 -9.45 -2.79 11.25
C THR A 15 -10.54 -3.85 11.44
N THR A 16 -11.45 -3.68 12.40
CA THR A 16 -12.58 -4.61 12.61
C THR A 16 -13.58 -4.52 11.48
N SER A 17 -13.84 -3.31 10.97
CA SER A 17 -14.72 -3.12 9.81
C SER A 17 -14.16 -3.82 8.57
N PHE A 18 -12.88 -3.61 8.28
CA PHE A 18 -12.19 -4.28 7.18
C PHE A 18 -12.21 -5.80 7.33
N THR A 19 -11.81 -6.34 8.49
CA THR A 19 -11.77 -7.80 8.69
C THR A 19 -13.16 -8.44 8.61
N SER A 20 -14.19 -7.77 9.13
CA SER A 20 -15.58 -8.22 9.02
C SER A 20 -16.05 -8.28 7.56
N GLU A 21 -15.71 -7.28 6.75
CA GLU A 21 -15.99 -7.28 5.31
C GLU A 21 -15.31 -8.46 4.60
N ILE A 22 -14.01 -8.65 4.83
CA ILE A 22 -13.26 -9.77 4.23
C ILE A 22 -13.80 -11.14 4.67
N LEU A 23 -14.22 -11.28 5.93
CA LEU A 23 -14.84 -12.52 6.41
C LEU A 23 -16.19 -12.78 5.74
N SER A 24 -16.97 -11.73 5.46
CA SER A 24 -18.27 -11.84 4.79
C SER A 24 -18.18 -12.13 3.29
N GLN A 25 -17.10 -11.73 2.61
CA GLN A 25 -16.96 -11.83 1.15
C GLN A 25 -15.91 -12.88 0.74
N SER A 26 -16.37 -14.07 0.33
CA SER A 26 -15.48 -15.17 -0.06
C SER A 26 -14.61 -14.86 -1.28
N ASP A 27 -15.14 -14.12 -2.24
CA ASP A 27 -14.44 -13.87 -3.52
C ASP A 27 -13.25 -12.92 -3.31
N ILE A 28 -13.46 -11.82 -2.58
CA ILE A 28 -12.39 -10.89 -2.20
C ILE A 28 -11.31 -11.62 -1.40
N ARG A 29 -11.71 -12.41 -0.39
CA ARG A 29 -10.77 -13.15 0.44
C ARG A 29 -9.91 -14.12 -0.38
N ARG A 30 -10.52 -14.86 -1.31
CA ARG A 30 -9.79 -15.77 -2.23
C ARG A 30 -8.85 -15.02 -3.16
N GLN A 31 -9.26 -13.87 -3.68
CA GLN A 31 -8.41 -13.00 -4.49
C GLN A 31 -7.18 -12.56 -3.69
N ILE A 32 -7.37 -12.07 -2.46
CA ILE A 32 -6.25 -11.65 -1.59
C ILE A 32 -5.33 -12.84 -1.29
N PHE A 33 -5.87 -14.03 -0.98
CA PHE A 33 -5.06 -15.22 -0.77
C PHE A 33 -4.23 -15.58 -2.01
N SER A 34 -4.80 -15.45 -3.20
CA SER A 34 -4.05 -15.68 -4.44
C SER A 34 -2.93 -14.68 -4.62
N THR A 35 -3.21 -13.38 -4.46
CA THR A 35 -2.22 -12.30 -4.55
C THR A 35 -1.05 -12.51 -3.59
N LEU A 36 -1.34 -12.74 -2.31
CA LEU A 36 -0.31 -12.93 -1.29
C LEU A 36 0.53 -14.19 -1.51
N ARG A 37 -0.07 -15.25 -2.06
CA ARG A 37 0.65 -16.48 -2.42
C ARG A 37 1.57 -16.30 -3.62
N CYS A 38 1.16 -15.52 -4.61
CA CYS A 38 2.00 -15.23 -5.78
C CYS A 38 3.24 -14.39 -5.43
N LYS A 39 3.17 -13.62 -4.34
CA LYS A 39 4.28 -12.77 -3.85
C LYS A 39 5.22 -13.46 -2.86
N LEU A 40 4.96 -14.72 -2.49
CA LEU A 40 5.88 -15.51 -1.66
C LEU A 40 7.18 -15.79 -2.41
N LEU A 41 8.33 -15.65 -1.75
CA LEU A 41 9.61 -15.90 -2.40
C LEU A 41 9.80 -17.40 -2.67
N PRO A 42 10.56 -17.78 -3.72
CA PRO A 42 10.89 -19.18 -3.98
C PRO A 42 11.65 -19.88 -2.84
N SER A 43 12.31 -19.13 -1.95
CA SER A 43 12.94 -19.64 -0.72
C SER A 43 11.92 -20.16 0.32
N ASP A 44 10.66 -19.74 0.21
CA ASP A 44 9.60 -20.00 1.18
C ASP A 44 8.84 -21.30 0.88
N GLN A 45 9.38 -22.16 0.01
CA GLN A 45 8.74 -23.43 -0.36
C GLN A 45 8.50 -24.36 0.84
N ILE A 46 9.33 -24.26 1.88
CA ILE A 46 9.18 -25.04 3.12
C ILE A 46 7.96 -24.54 3.94
N THR A 47 7.65 -23.24 3.90
CA THR A 47 6.51 -22.64 4.61
C THR A 47 5.22 -22.66 3.80
N LEU A 48 5.29 -22.81 2.46
CA LEU A 48 4.14 -22.77 1.57
C LEU A 48 3.08 -23.84 1.88
N LYS A 49 3.49 -25.07 2.18
CA LYS A 49 2.55 -26.16 2.52
C LYS A 49 1.78 -25.85 3.82
N PRO A 50 2.45 -25.50 4.95
CA PRO A 50 1.78 -25.02 6.14
C PRO A 50 0.82 -23.84 5.91
N LEU A 51 1.25 -22.82 5.15
CA LEU A 51 0.42 -21.64 4.87
C LEU A 51 -0.84 -22.00 4.08
N LYS A 52 -0.71 -22.88 3.08
CA LYS A 52 -1.86 -23.38 2.31
C LYS A 52 -2.82 -24.16 3.21
N LEU A 53 -2.29 -25.04 4.07
CA LEU A 53 -3.10 -25.81 5.01
C LEU A 53 -3.83 -24.90 6.01
N ALA A 54 -3.17 -23.86 6.53
CA ALA A 54 -3.79 -22.87 7.41
C ALA A 54 -4.93 -22.11 6.70
N ALA A 55 -4.71 -21.68 5.45
CA ALA A 55 -5.74 -21.02 4.65
C ALA A 55 -6.96 -21.93 4.38
N GLU A 56 -6.73 -23.19 4.02
CA GLU A 56 -7.80 -24.19 3.83
C GLU A 56 -8.55 -24.46 5.14
N THR A 57 -7.83 -24.57 6.25
CA THR A 57 -8.43 -24.76 7.58
C THR A 57 -9.28 -23.57 7.98
N LEU A 58 -8.84 -22.35 7.69
CA LEU A 58 -9.60 -21.12 7.91
C LEU A 58 -10.88 -21.08 7.08
N GLU A 59 -10.83 -21.37 5.78
CA GLU A 59 -12.03 -21.42 4.91
C GLU A 59 -13.05 -22.46 5.39
N ASN A 60 -12.57 -23.63 5.81
CA ASN A 60 -13.42 -24.67 6.39
C ASN A 60 -14.03 -24.24 7.74
N ALA A 61 -13.27 -23.52 8.56
CA ALA A 61 -13.74 -22.97 9.84
C ALA A 61 -14.75 -21.82 9.66
N ILE A 62 -14.67 -21.05 8.57
CA ILE A 62 -15.68 -20.03 8.23
C ILE A 62 -16.98 -20.72 7.79
N SER A 63 -16.88 -21.86 7.09
CA SER A 63 -18.03 -22.56 6.51
C SER A 63 -18.75 -23.50 7.49
N THR A 64 -18.13 -23.86 8.61
CA THR A 64 -18.71 -24.80 9.59
C THR A 64 -19.73 -24.11 10.49
N SER A 65 -20.86 -24.78 10.73
CA SER A 65 -21.90 -24.30 11.67
C SER A 65 -21.65 -24.72 13.12
N ASN A 66 -20.67 -25.59 13.37
CA ASN A 66 -20.35 -26.08 14.72
C ASN A 66 -19.24 -25.23 15.36
N ALA A 67 -19.62 -24.43 16.36
CA ALA A 67 -18.71 -23.52 17.06
C ALA A 67 -17.51 -24.23 17.76
N ALA A 68 -17.70 -25.45 18.27
CA ALA A 68 -16.62 -26.19 18.91
C ALA A 68 -15.57 -26.68 17.90
N ILE A 69 -16.04 -27.16 16.74
CA ILE A 69 -15.17 -27.55 15.63
C ILE A 69 -14.46 -26.31 15.08
N GLN A 70 -15.20 -25.22 14.86
CA GLN A 70 -14.64 -23.94 14.42
C GLN A 70 -13.50 -23.49 15.33
N SER A 71 -13.75 -23.38 16.64
CA SER A 71 -12.74 -22.94 17.61
C SER A 71 -11.51 -23.85 17.63
N SER A 72 -11.71 -25.17 17.57
CA SER A 72 -10.62 -26.15 17.50
C SER A 72 -9.77 -25.98 16.23
N SER A 73 -10.42 -25.86 15.06
CA SER A 73 -9.76 -25.64 13.77
C SER A 73 -8.97 -24.33 13.74
N LEU A 74 -9.55 -23.25 14.25
CA LEU A 74 -8.88 -21.94 14.33
C LEU A 74 -7.63 -22.01 15.22
N ARG A 75 -7.69 -22.68 16.37
CA ARG A 75 -6.55 -22.87 17.26
C ARG A 75 -5.42 -23.69 16.62
N VAL A 76 -5.77 -24.71 15.84
CA VAL A 76 -4.79 -25.51 15.09
C VAL A 76 -4.12 -24.68 14.00
N ALA A 77 -4.90 -23.90 13.25
CA ALA A 77 -4.38 -23.01 12.22
C ALA A 77 -3.49 -21.91 12.81
N GLU A 78 -3.88 -21.28 13.92
CA GLU A 78 -3.07 -20.31 14.65
C GLU A 78 -1.72 -20.90 15.05
N LYS A 79 -1.73 -22.06 15.73
CA LYS A 79 -0.50 -22.73 16.17
C LYS A 79 0.41 -23.07 14.99
N LEU A 80 -0.17 -23.48 13.87
CA LEU A 80 0.59 -23.75 12.65
C LEU A 80 1.29 -22.48 12.15
N LEU A 81 0.56 -21.36 12.04
CA LEU A 81 1.12 -20.10 11.53
C LEU A 81 2.20 -19.52 12.43
N VAL A 82 2.02 -19.56 13.76
CA VAL A 82 3.01 -19.05 14.74
C VAL A 82 4.28 -19.92 14.77
N SER A 83 4.23 -21.16 14.29
CA SER A 83 5.39 -22.06 14.27
C SER A 83 6.37 -21.79 13.12
N TYR A 84 6.05 -20.89 12.19
CA TYR A 84 6.87 -20.58 11.03
C TYR A 84 7.25 -19.09 11.00
N PRO A 85 8.28 -18.72 10.22
CA PRO A 85 8.65 -17.31 10.03
C PRO A 85 7.45 -16.47 9.61
N GLU A 86 7.40 -15.26 10.17
CA GLU A 86 6.35 -14.31 9.87
C GLU A 86 6.48 -13.81 8.43
N THR A 87 5.40 -13.92 7.67
CA THR A 87 5.26 -13.45 6.30
C THR A 87 4.03 -12.55 6.19
N THR A 88 3.92 -11.78 5.11
CA THR A 88 2.71 -11.00 4.81
C THR A 88 1.47 -11.90 4.77
N PHE A 89 1.59 -13.11 4.21
CA PHE A 89 0.47 -14.04 4.10
C PHE A 89 0.08 -14.65 5.45
N SER A 90 1.04 -15.09 6.28
CA SER A 90 0.72 -15.60 7.62
C SER A 90 0.10 -14.54 8.51
N SER A 91 0.59 -13.29 8.44
CA SER A 91 0.08 -12.17 9.24
C SER A 91 -1.37 -11.84 8.86
N PHE A 92 -1.68 -11.85 7.56
CA PHE A 92 -3.05 -11.68 7.08
C PHE A 92 -3.97 -12.82 7.55
N LEU A 93 -3.54 -14.08 7.43
CA LEU A 93 -4.33 -15.23 7.92
C LEU A 93 -4.55 -15.16 9.44
N LEU A 94 -3.53 -14.81 10.21
CA LEU A 94 -3.65 -14.61 11.67
C LEU A 94 -4.65 -13.52 12.00
N SER A 95 -4.68 -12.41 11.23
CA SER A 95 -5.66 -11.34 11.46
C SER A 95 -7.10 -11.86 11.38
N LEU A 96 -7.41 -12.72 10.40
CA LEU A 96 -8.74 -13.30 10.22
C LEU A 96 -9.05 -14.35 11.30
N ILE A 97 -8.07 -15.17 11.67
CA ILE A 97 -8.22 -16.17 12.74
C ILE A 97 -8.52 -15.48 14.08
N TYR A 98 -7.80 -14.40 14.42
CA TYR A 98 -8.04 -13.64 15.63
C TYR A 98 -9.39 -12.90 15.61
N ALA A 99 -9.82 -12.39 14.44
CA ALA A 99 -11.15 -11.80 14.30
C ALA A 99 -12.25 -12.83 14.60
N LEU A 100 -12.17 -14.02 13.99
CA LEU A 100 -13.12 -15.12 14.25
C LEU A 100 -13.04 -15.65 15.69
N SER A 101 -11.91 -15.50 16.35
CA SER A 101 -11.71 -15.88 17.75
C SER A 101 -12.11 -14.78 18.76
N ASN A 102 -12.76 -13.71 18.30
CA ASN A 102 -13.16 -12.55 19.09
C ASN A 102 -12.00 -11.86 19.83
N GLN A 103 -10.85 -11.73 19.15
CA GLN A 103 -9.64 -11.07 19.65
C GLN A 103 -9.30 -9.86 18.76
N PRO A 104 -10.05 -8.75 18.86
CA PRO A 104 -9.94 -7.62 17.92
C PRO A 104 -8.58 -6.92 17.97
N ILE A 105 -7.93 -6.87 19.15
CA ILE A 105 -6.60 -6.29 19.30
C ILE A 105 -5.55 -7.13 18.55
N ASN A 106 -5.50 -8.44 18.79
CA ASN A 106 -4.55 -9.34 18.12
C ASN A 106 -4.81 -9.41 16.60
N SER A 107 -6.08 -9.36 16.20
CA SER A 107 -6.47 -9.25 14.79
C SER A 107 -5.90 -7.99 14.14
N SER A 108 -6.09 -6.84 14.79
CA SER A 108 -5.62 -5.55 14.31
C SER A 108 -4.10 -5.48 14.26
N ILE A 109 -3.40 -5.97 15.29
CA ILE A 109 -1.94 -6.04 15.33
C ILE A 109 -1.41 -6.90 14.18
N SER A 110 -2.02 -8.05 13.93
CA SER A 110 -1.62 -8.95 12.83
C SER A 110 -1.92 -8.35 11.45
N LEU A 111 -3.01 -7.60 11.31
CA LEU A 111 -3.32 -6.87 10.09
C LEU A 111 -2.33 -5.72 9.85
N LEU A 112 -2.01 -4.93 10.87
CA LEU A 112 -1.01 -3.86 10.79
C LEU A 112 0.39 -4.42 10.47
N GLN A 113 0.66 -5.67 10.85
CA GLN A 113 1.91 -6.33 10.46
C GLN A 113 2.02 -6.53 8.93
N VAL A 114 0.90 -6.72 8.22
CA VAL A 114 0.89 -6.76 6.74
C VAL A 114 1.42 -5.43 6.18
N PHE A 115 0.92 -4.30 6.69
CA PHE A 115 1.40 -2.96 6.33
C PHE A 115 2.85 -2.70 6.71
N TYR A 116 3.34 -3.36 7.76
CA TYR A 116 4.74 -3.27 8.16
C TYR A 116 5.66 -4.14 7.28
N LEU A 117 5.23 -5.32 6.86
CA LEU A 117 6.07 -6.26 6.09
C LEU A 117 6.09 -5.91 4.59
N ASP A 118 4.92 -5.65 4.00
CA ASP A 118 4.76 -5.34 2.58
C ASP A 118 3.76 -4.20 2.37
N PRO A 119 4.19 -2.95 2.64
CA PRO A 119 3.31 -1.80 2.54
C PRO A 119 2.79 -1.59 1.11
N SER A 120 3.61 -1.83 0.08
CA SER A 120 3.18 -1.69 -1.32
C SER A 120 1.95 -2.55 -1.63
N VAL A 121 1.96 -3.83 -1.25
CA VAL A 121 0.80 -4.74 -1.41
C VAL A 121 -0.37 -4.31 -0.55
N ALA A 122 -0.10 -3.96 0.71
CA ALA A 122 -1.13 -3.55 1.66
C ALA A 122 -1.94 -2.36 1.13
N ARG A 123 -1.25 -1.36 0.57
CA ARG A 123 -1.82 -0.12 0.06
C ARG A 123 -2.55 -0.28 -1.28
N SER A 124 -2.03 -1.10 -2.20
CA SER A 124 -2.52 -1.15 -3.58
C SER A 124 -3.51 -2.28 -3.87
N GLU A 125 -3.34 -3.44 -3.21
CA GLU A 125 -4.05 -4.66 -3.59
C GLU A 125 -4.89 -5.25 -2.44
N LEU A 126 -4.42 -5.14 -1.20
CA LEU A 126 -5.01 -5.87 -0.08
C LEU A 126 -6.01 -5.04 0.72
N ALA A 127 -5.67 -3.80 1.08
CA ALA A 127 -6.53 -2.94 1.89
C ALA A 127 -6.37 -1.45 1.55
N PRO A 128 -6.64 -1.03 0.30
CA PRO A 128 -6.52 0.37 -0.12
C PRO A 128 -7.41 1.32 0.71
N THR A 129 -8.67 0.94 0.97
CA THR A 129 -9.57 1.77 1.78
C THR A 129 -9.09 1.92 3.24
N LEU A 130 -8.54 0.84 3.81
CA LEU A 130 -7.99 0.89 5.17
C LEU A 130 -6.72 1.77 5.23
N PHE A 131 -5.91 1.74 4.18
CA PHE A 131 -4.77 2.64 4.04
C PHE A 131 -5.21 4.10 4.04
N GLU A 132 -6.23 4.42 3.25
CA GLU A 132 -6.80 5.78 3.18
C GLU A 132 -7.31 6.24 4.54
N ASP A 133 -8.11 5.41 5.20
CA ASP A 133 -8.74 5.73 6.49
C ASP A 133 -7.73 5.93 7.63
N LEU A 134 -6.69 5.09 7.71
CA LEU A 134 -5.77 5.07 8.86
C LEU A 134 -4.45 5.80 8.61
N PHE A 135 -3.90 5.73 7.41
CA PHE A 135 -2.53 6.20 7.14
C PHE A 135 -2.52 7.51 6.36
N LEU A 136 -3.37 7.64 5.32
CA LEU A 136 -3.26 8.75 4.38
C LEU A 136 -3.46 10.12 5.02
N VAL A 137 -4.31 10.21 6.06
CA VAL A 137 -4.50 11.43 6.85
C VAL A 137 -3.19 11.97 7.43
N HIS A 138 -2.24 11.09 7.76
CA HIS A 138 -0.93 11.48 8.28
C HIS A 138 0.06 11.84 7.17
N PHE A 139 -0.18 11.37 5.94
CA PHE A 139 0.75 11.51 4.82
C PHE A 139 0.42 12.71 3.93
N LEU A 140 -0.52 13.58 4.33
CA LEU A 140 -0.83 14.81 3.61
C LEU A 140 0.41 15.66 3.27
N PRO A 141 1.40 15.85 4.16
CA PRO A 141 2.60 16.60 3.80
C PRO A 141 3.47 15.89 2.75
N VAL A 142 3.48 14.56 2.73
CA VAL A 142 4.16 13.77 1.69
C VAL A 142 3.48 13.96 0.34
N LEU A 143 2.15 13.88 0.32
CA LEU A 143 1.34 14.10 -0.88
C LEU A 143 1.51 15.53 -1.44
N GLN A 144 1.55 16.53 -0.56
CA GLN A 144 1.77 17.93 -0.95
C GLN A 144 3.12 18.11 -1.64
N ARG A 145 4.20 17.62 -1.04
CA ARG A 145 5.54 17.71 -1.65
C ARG A 145 5.63 16.99 -2.99
N PHE A 146 5.04 15.81 -3.10
CA PHE A 146 4.97 15.09 -4.36
C PHE A 146 4.27 15.91 -5.44
N ASN A 147 3.11 16.50 -5.12
CA ASN A 147 2.35 17.33 -6.06
C ASN A 147 3.09 18.61 -6.45
N GLU A 148 3.81 19.25 -5.53
CA GLU A 148 4.65 20.42 -5.81
C GLU A 148 5.79 20.07 -6.79
N GLN A 149 6.50 18.97 -6.54
CA GLN A 149 7.57 18.49 -7.43
C GLN A 149 7.01 18.10 -8.80
N ARG A 150 5.89 17.37 -8.83
CA ARG A 150 5.22 16.97 -10.07
C ARG A 150 4.78 18.19 -10.89
N SER A 151 4.19 19.19 -10.24
CA SER A 151 3.81 20.45 -10.90
C SER A 151 5.02 21.21 -11.44
N THR A 152 6.17 21.16 -10.77
CA THR A 152 7.41 21.80 -11.24
C THR A 152 7.91 21.16 -12.55
N ILE A 153 7.96 19.82 -12.60
CA ILE A 153 8.34 19.06 -13.81
C ILE A 153 7.36 19.39 -14.95
N LEU A 154 6.05 19.35 -14.68
CA LEU A 154 5.03 19.64 -15.68
C LEU A 154 5.00 21.12 -16.12
N SER A 155 5.41 22.07 -15.28
CA SER A 155 5.48 23.47 -15.68
C SER A 155 6.63 23.75 -16.64
N SER A 156 7.75 23.02 -16.51
CA SER A 156 8.86 23.10 -17.48
C SER A 156 8.45 22.65 -18.89
N LEU A 157 7.44 21.78 -19.00
CA LEU A 157 6.84 21.36 -20.27
C LEU A 157 6.17 22.53 -21.01
N SER A 158 5.48 23.41 -20.28
CA SER A 158 4.81 24.58 -20.87
C SER A 158 5.80 25.62 -21.39
N GLN A 159 7.00 25.72 -20.80
CA GLN A 159 8.01 26.69 -21.21
C GLN A 159 8.73 26.27 -22.50
N ASN A 160 8.95 24.96 -22.68
CA ASN A 160 9.60 24.39 -23.87
C ASN A 160 8.66 24.25 -25.08
N ALA A 161 7.34 24.37 -24.89
CA ALA A 161 6.32 24.26 -25.93
C ALA A 161 6.01 25.59 -26.67
N ASN A 162 6.71 26.68 -26.35
CA ASN A 162 6.46 28.04 -26.88
C ASN A 162 6.89 28.26 -28.35
N HIS A 163 6.83 27.23 -29.20
CA HIS A 163 7.06 27.41 -30.64
C HIS A 163 5.87 27.10 -31.55
N ASP A 164 4.74 26.64 -31.01
CA ASP A 164 3.49 26.54 -31.76
C ASP A 164 2.41 27.41 -31.13
N THR A 165 2.02 28.45 -31.87
CA THR A 165 0.85 29.29 -31.63
C THR A 165 -0.41 28.43 -31.64
N ASP A 166 -0.85 27.97 -30.47
CA ASP A 166 -2.21 27.51 -30.22
C ASP A 166 -2.69 28.04 -28.86
N ASP A 167 -3.90 28.60 -28.87
CA ASP A 167 -4.46 29.60 -27.96
C ASP A 167 -4.90 29.07 -26.58
N TYR A 168 -4.15 28.14 -25.98
CA TYR A 168 -4.45 27.60 -24.65
C TYR A 168 -3.23 27.64 -23.75
N SER A 169 -3.09 28.77 -23.06
CA SER A 169 -2.23 28.92 -21.90
C SER A 169 -2.57 27.84 -20.86
N ILE A 170 -1.62 26.94 -20.61
CA ILE A 170 -1.66 25.93 -19.53
C ILE A 170 -1.35 26.64 -18.19
N SER A 171 -1.93 27.82 -17.96
CA SER A 171 -1.85 28.53 -16.68
C SER A 171 -2.95 28.08 -15.73
N ASP A 172 -3.90 27.28 -16.21
CA ASP A 172 -5.01 26.77 -15.41
C ASP A 172 -5.06 25.24 -15.50
N VAL A 173 -4.24 24.57 -14.68
CA VAL A 173 -4.28 23.12 -14.45
C VAL A 173 -5.52 22.74 -13.60
N SER A 174 -6.66 23.39 -13.88
CA SER A 174 -7.98 23.01 -13.37
C SER A 174 -8.81 22.27 -14.44
N VAL A 175 -8.35 22.23 -15.70
CA VAL A 175 -9.04 21.51 -16.77
C VAL A 175 -8.24 20.25 -17.10
N VAL A 176 -8.95 19.12 -17.06
CA VAL A 176 -8.51 17.77 -17.39
C VAL A 176 -7.86 17.73 -18.79
N VAL A 177 -6.57 18.06 -18.88
CA VAL A 177 -5.79 17.79 -20.09
C VAL A 177 -5.62 16.27 -20.15
N PRO A 178 -6.03 15.60 -21.24
CA PRO A 178 -5.86 14.16 -21.37
C PRO A 178 -4.38 13.79 -21.18
N TRP A 179 -4.09 12.87 -20.26
CA TRP A 179 -2.73 12.41 -19.96
C TRP A 179 -1.98 11.95 -21.22
N SER A 180 -2.69 11.36 -22.18
CA SER A 180 -2.13 10.99 -23.49
C SER A 180 -1.55 12.18 -24.27
N LYS A 181 -2.17 13.37 -24.15
CA LYS A 181 -1.72 14.61 -24.79
C LYS A 181 -0.57 15.30 -24.03
N LEU A 182 -0.48 15.08 -22.72
CA LEU A 182 0.68 15.51 -21.92
C LEU A 182 1.90 14.63 -22.21
N LEU A 183 1.72 13.31 -22.24
CA LEU A 183 2.80 12.36 -22.55
C LEU A 183 3.37 12.58 -23.96
N SER A 184 2.53 12.91 -24.95
CA SER A 184 3.01 13.15 -26.33
C SER A 184 3.88 14.40 -26.48
N LYS A 185 3.84 15.33 -25.52
CA LYS A 185 4.63 16.58 -25.54
C LYS A 185 5.86 16.51 -24.64
N MET A 186 5.95 15.49 -23.80
CA MET A 186 6.99 15.34 -22.78
C MET A 186 8.32 14.97 -23.42
N SER A 187 9.41 15.65 -23.04
CA SER A 187 10.75 15.22 -23.43
C SER A 187 11.14 13.92 -22.73
N GLY A 188 12.13 13.20 -23.28
CA GLY A 188 12.67 11.99 -22.64
C GLY A 188 13.16 12.25 -21.21
N ASP A 189 13.87 13.35 -21.01
CA ASP A 189 14.41 13.74 -19.69
C ASP A 189 13.29 14.01 -18.68
N GLN A 190 12.24 14.73 -19.09
CA GLN A 190 11.09 14.99 -18.23
C GLN A 190 10.36 13.69 -17.87
N ALA A 191 10.20 12.78 -18.83
CA ALA A 191 9.57 11.48 -18.61
C ALA A 191 10.35 10.63 -17.61
N LEU A 192 11.68 10.67 -17.68
CA LEU A 192 12.57 10.03 -16.70
C LEU A 192 12.45 10.68 -15.31
N GLU A 193 12.45 12.00 -15.24
CA GLU A 193 12.31 12.75 -13.98
C GLU A 193 10.98 12.45 -13.28
N LEU A 194 9.87 12.40 -14.03
CA LEU A 194 8.56 12.05 -13.48
C LEU A 194 8.50 10.60 -13.01
N LYS A 195 9.07 9.67 -13.77
CA LYS A 195 9.15 8.25 -13.39
C LYS A 195 9.98 8.06 -12.12
N GLU A 196 11.06 8.81 -11.98
CA GLU A 196 11.88 8.83 -10.76
C GLU A 196 11.12 9.44 -9.58
N LEU A 197 10.41 10.54 -9.79
CA LEU A 197 9.56 11.16 -8.78
C LEU A 197 8.49 10.19 -8.27
N GLU A 198 7.77 9.50 -9.16
CA GLU A 198 6.75 8.50 -8.80
C GLU A 198 7.35 7.32 -8.02
N ARG A 199 8.50 6.81 -8.46
CA ARG A 199 9.21 5.74 -7.74
C ARG A 199 9.61 6.20 -6.34
N ASN A 200 10.19 7.39 -6.22
CA ASN A 200 10.61 7.96 -4.94
C ASN A 200 9.41 8.20 -4.01
N TYR A 201 8.28 8.64 -4.55
CA TYR A 201 7.05 8.81 -3.79
C TYR A 201 6.53 7.50 -3.21
N GLU A 202 6.47 6.43 -4.00
CA GLU A 202 6.05 5.11 -3.52
C GLU A 202 6.98 4.57 -2.42
N GLU A 203 8.30 4.76 -2.55
CA GLU A 203 9.26 4.37 -1.51
C GLU A 203 9.08 5.17 -0.22
N VAL A 204 8.81 6.48 -0.32
CA VAL A 204 8.52 7.33 0.84
C VAL A 204 7.20 6.90 1.50
N LEU A 205 6.18 6.57 0.73
CA LEU A 205 4.92 6.03 1.27
C LEU A 205 5.15 4.71 2.00
N ASP A 206 5.93 3.80 1.42
CA ASP A 206 6.24 2.51 2.04
C ASP A 206 6.96 2.68 3.38
N GLU A 207 7.98 3.54 3.44
CA GLU A 207 8.73 3.77 4.67
C GLU A 207 7.86 4.39 5.77
N ASN A 208 7.10 5.43 5.43
CA ASN A 208 6.17 6.03 6.39
C ASN A 208 5.08 5.04 6.83
N CYS A 209 4.62 4.16 5.93
CA CYS A 209 3.67 3.13 6.28
C CYS A 209 4.24 2.14 7.30
N ARG A 210 5.53 1.74 7.20
CA ARG A 210 6.19 0.90 8.22
C ARG A 210 6.26 1.62 9.57
N VAL A 211 6.65 2.89 9.57
CA VAL A 211 6.73 3.72 10.78
C VAL A 211 5.37 3.82 11.47
N PHE A 212 4.32 4.16 10.72
CA PHE A 212 2.97 4.32 11.27
C PHE A 212 2.34 2.98 11.66
N ALA A 213 2.58 1.89 10.92
CA ALA A 213 2.10 0.56 11.31
C ALA A 213 2.68 0.15 12.67
N LYS A 214 3.97 0.41 12.90
CA LYS A 214 4.61 0.17 14.20
C LYS A 214 3.99 1.04 15.30
N TYR A 215 3.78 2.34 15.04
CA TYR A 215 3.13 3.26 15.97
C TYR A 215 1.71 2.81 16.35
N PHE A 216 0.88 2.41 15.38
CA PHE A 216 -0.47 1.90 15.64
C PHE A 216 -0.44 0.61 16.47
N LYS A 217 0.49 -0.30 16.20
CA LYS A 217 0.67 -1.51 17.03
C LYS A 217 1.06 -1.16 18.48
N GLU A 218 1.90 -0.14 18.67
CA GLU A 218 2.28 0.34 20.01
C GLU A 218 1.08 0.94 20.74
N ILE A 219 0.23 1.72 20.05
CA ILE A 219 -1.04 2.23 20.63
C ILE A 219 -1.94 1.07 21.09
N LEU A 220 -2.09 0.03 20.26
CA LEU A 220 -2.94 -1.12 20.59
C LEU A 220 -2.36 -2.00 21.71
N ALA A 221 -1.03 -2.09 21.83
CA ALA A 221 -0.37 -2.86 22.87
C ALA A 221 -0.37 -2.15 24.24
N ASN A 222 -0.39 -0.82 24.24
CA ASN A 222 -0.47 -0.01 25.45
C ASN A 222 -1.92 0.06 25.95
N ASN A 223 -2.31 -0.90 26.80
CA ASN A 223 -3.63 -0.91 27.46
C ASN A 223 -3.81 0.21 28.50
N ASP A 224 -2.75 0.93 28.86
CA ASP A 224 -2.79 2.05 29.81
C ASP A 224 -2.98 3.38 29.07
N GLU A 225 -4.17 3.97 29.19
CA GLU A 225 -4.55 5.28 28.63
C GLU A 225 -3.60 6.43 29.05
N ASN A 226 -2.76 6.21 30.07
CA ASN A 226 -1.85 7.21 30.63
C ASN A 226 -0.48 7.26 29.96
N ARG A 227 -0.14 6.33 29.06
CA ARG A 227 1.16 6.33 28.36
C ARG A 227 1.01 6.94 26.97
N SER A 228 1.31 8.22 26.84
CA SER A 228 1.30 8.91 25.56
C SER A 228 2.36 8.31 24.62
N VAL A 229 1.92 7.69 23.52
CA VAL A 229 2.81 7.36 22.40
C VAL A 229 2.95 8.63 21.56
N ASN A 230 4.19 9.04 21.30
CA ASN A 230 4.43 10.23 20.49
C ASN A 230 4.10 9.93 19.03
N LEU A 231 3.46 10.88 18.36
CA LEU A 231 3.22 10.80 16.92
C LEU A 231 4.58 10.72 16.20
N PRO A 232 4.79 9.77 15.26
CA PRO A 232 6.04 9.67 14.52
C PRO A 232 6.25 10.86 13.58
N ASP A 233 7.51 11.23 13.40
CA ASP A 233 7.89 12.16 12.34
C ASP A 233 7.81 11.49 10.97
N LEU A 234 7.40 12.27 9.96
CA LEU A 234 7.38 11.80 8.58
C LEU A 234 8.79 11.68 8.02
N VAL A 235 9.08 10.53 7.42
CA VAL A 235 10.32 10.29 6.71
C VAL A 235 10.19 10.88 5.30
N PHE A 236 11.17 11.66 4.88
CA PHE A 236 11.31 12.11 3.50
C PHE A 236 12.64 11.62 2.95
N LYS A 237 12.69 11.24 1.67
CA LYS A 237 13.98 11.02 1.00
C LYS A 237 14.75 12.34 0.96
N GLN A 238 15.99 12.32 1.43
CA GLN A 238 16.92 13.42 1.17
C GLN A 238 17.25 13.41 -0.33
N SER A 239 17.18 14.58 -0.97
CA SER A 239 17.67 14.74 -2.34
C SER A 239 19.20 14.70 -2.30
N GLU A 240 19.76 13.49 -2.35
CA GLU A 240 21.15 13.34 -2.76
C GLU A 240 21.19 13.67 -4.25
N LYS A 241 21.88 14.77 -4.58
CA LYS A 241 22.19 15.12 -5.97
C LYS A 241 23.03 14.00 -6.56
N SER A 242 22.42 13.21 -7.44
CA SER A 242 23.01 12.52 -8.59
C SER A 242 24.55 12.32 -8.53
N GLU A 243 24.98 11.16 -8.05
CA GLU A 243 26.23 10.58 -8.56
C GLU A 243 25.93 9.93 -9.92
N GLU A 244 26.80 10.22 -10.89
CA GLU A 244 26.70 9.84 -12.32
C GLU A 244 26.30 8.37 -12.52
N VAL A 245 25.21 8.14 -13.23
CA VAL A 245 24.87 6.82 -13.76
C VAL A 245 25.50 6.70 -15.15
N ASP A 246 26.49 5.83 -15.25
CA ASP A 246 27.20 5.43 -16.47
C ASP A 246 26.21 4.80 -17.47
N TYR A 247 25.90 5.49 -18.57
CA TYR A 247 25.08 4.98 -19.65
C TYR A 247 25.92 4.03 -20.52
N ARG A 248 25.69 2.73 -20.38
CA ARG A 248 26.05 1.77 -21.43
C ARG A 248 24.94 1.75 -22.47
N GLU A 249 25.25 2.31 -23.64
CA GLU A 249 24.49 2.14 -24.87
C GLU A 249 24.51 0.65 -25.26
N GLU A 250 23.33 0.01 -25.28
CA GLU A 250 23.13 -1.23 -26.03
C GLU A 250 22.16 -0.95 -27.18
N ASP A 251 22.61 -1.32 -28.37
CA ASP A 251 22.08 -1.01 -29.68
C ASP A 251 20.59 -1.35 -29.91
N ASP A 252 20.00 -0.49 -30.74
CA ASP A 252 18.71 -0.56 -31.40
C ASP A 252 18.56 -1.80 -32.31
N ASP A 253 17.45 -2.53 -32.18
CA ASP A 253 16.72 -3.20 -33.28
C ASP A 253 15.71 -4.27 -32.76
N ASN A 254 14.54 -3.83 -32.28
CA ASN A 254 13.27 -4.52 -32.60
C ASN A 254 12.04 -3.73 -32.13
N VAL A 255 11.43 -3.01 -33.07
CA VAL A 255 10.04 -2.58 -32.96
C VAL A 255 9.13 -3.81 -32.94
N LYS A 256 8.74 -4.25 -31.74
CA LYS A 256 7.46 -4.93 -31.52
C LYS A 256 6.84 -4.43 -30.23
N ALA A 257 5.67 -3.82 -30.38
CA ALA A 257 4.74 -3.49 -29.32
C ALA A 257 4.59 -4.67 -28.34
N LYS A 258 5.33 -4.61 -27.24
CA LYS A 258 5.14 -5.44 -26.05
C LYS A 258 4.77 -4.48 -24.94
N GLU A 259 3.51 -4.60 -24.53
CA GLU A 259 2.93 -4.11 -23.28
C GLU A 259 3.95 -3.48 -22.31
N LEU A 260 3.85 -2.17 -22.14
CA LEU A 260 4.43 -1.42 -21.02
C LEU A 260 3.68 -1.78 -19.72
N GLY A 261 3.69 -3.07 -19.38
CA GLY A 261 3.14 -3.62 -18.15
C GLY A 261 4.06 -3.24 -16.99
N LEU A 262 3.68 -2.17 -16.28
CA LEU A 262 4.19 -1.86 -14.95
C LEU A 262 4.06 -3.10 -14.06
N LYS A 263 5.15 -3.47 -13.37
CA LYS A 263 5.20 -4.65 -12.48
C LYS A 263 4.26 -4.58 -11.28
N ASN A 264 3.66 -3.42 -11.00
CA ASN A 264 2.61 -3.22 -9.99
C ASN A 264 1.53 -2.28 -10.54
N GLY A 265 0.85 -2.70 -11.61
CA GLY A 265 -0.28 -1.95 -12.16
C GLY A 265 -1.39 -1.76 -11.13
N ARG A 266 -1.47 -0.57 -10.54
CA ARG A 266 -2.66 0.29 -10.32
C ARG A 266 -2.42 1.29 -9.17
N TYR A 267 -1.83 2.43 -9.51
CA TYR A 267 -2.20 3.71 -8.92
C TYR A 267 -2.53 4.67 -10.06
N ASN A 268 -3.82 4.84 -10.33
CA ASN A 268 -4.27 6.02 -11.04
C ASN A 268 -4.27 7.15 -10.02
N VAL A 269 -3.21 7.97 -10.02
CA VAL A 269 -3.13 9.26 -9.29
C VAL A 269 -4.30 10.20 -9.65
N ILE A 270 -5.12 9.82 -10.64
CA ILE A 270 -6.30 10.52 -11.16
C ILE A 270 -7.44 10.64 -10.14
N TYR A 271 -7.57 9.76 -9.13
CA TYR A 271 -8.73 9.85 -8.21
C TYR A 271 -8.54 10.79 -7.01
N PHE A 272 -7.30 11.11 -6.61
CA PHE A 272 -7.07 11.98 -5.46
C PHE A 272 -7.16 13.48 -5.75
N ALA A 273 -7.09 13.89 -7.03
CA ALA A 273 -7.27 15.29 -7.42
C ALA A 273 -8.74 15.74 -7.44
N VAL A 274 -9.71 14.85 -7.24
CA VAL A 274 -11.15 15.17 -7.29
C VAL A 274 -11.79 15.22 -5.89
N ALA A 275 -11.14 14.69 -4.86
CA ALA A 275 -11.72 14.60 -3.51
C ALA A 275 -11.39 15.78 -2.57
N PHE A 276 -10.52 16.70 -2.98
CA PHE A 276 -10.20 17.91 -2.21
C PHE A 276 -10.30 19.15 -3.11
N ASN A 277 -11.52 19.52 -3.45
CA ASN A 277 -11.95 20.88 -3.81
C ASN A 277 -13.23 21.18 -3.03
#